data_AF-A0A8B7TU50-F1
#
_entry.id   AF-A0A8B7TU50-F1
#
_cell.length_a   1.000
_cell.length_b   1.000
_cell.length_c   1.000
_cell.angle_alpha   90.00
_cell.angle_beta   90.00
_cell.angle_gamma   90.00
#
_symmetry.space_group_name_H-M   'P 1'
#
loop_
_entity.id
_entity.type
_entity.pdbx_description
1 polymer ?
#
loop_
_entity_poly.entity_id
_entity_poly.type
_entity_poly.pdbx_seq_one_letter_code
_entity_poly.pdbx_strand_id
1 'polypeptide(L)'
;MDTETREELSGVSGLIKDTTLFLMDKLIPEDVQYLATEDEAWEVFLAETNLSREEADELRQALKKLTAVMAVEEKEKFQKDLQEVKRFWNELPQVKRDIEQRIGKLCALAEEVDKMHRGCTSSNMVADST
;
A
#
# COMPACT_ATOMS: atom_id res chain seq x y z
N MET A 1 -6.07 -13.07 -4.10
CA MET A 1 -7.17 -12.92 -5.07
C MET A 1 -8.26 -13.86 -4.64
N ASP A 2 -9.31 -13.32 -4.04
CA ASP A 2 -10.39 -14.11 -3.47
C ASP A 2 -11.41 -14.47 -4.55
N THR A 3 -12.26 -15.47 -4.30
CA THR A 3 -13.23 -16.00 -5.29
C THR A 3 -14.20 -14.95 -5.81
N GLU A 4 -14.41 -13.87 -5.05
CA GLU A 4 -15.28 -12.73 -5.38
C GLU A 4 -14.71 -11.87 -6.51
N THR A 5 -13.39 -11.62 -6.53
CA THR A 5 -12.69 -10.94 -7.64
C THR A 5 -12.81 -11.67 -8.99
N ARG A 6 -13.07 -12.99 -8.98
CA ARG A 6 -13.26 -13.80 -10.19
C ARG A 6 -14.67 -13.66 -10.80
N GLU A 7 -15.68 -13.29 -10.01
CA GLU A 7 -17.06 -13.08 -10.50
C GLU A 7 -17.28 -11.68 -11.10
N GLU A 8 -16.62 -10.64 -10.58
CA GLU A 8 -16.74 -9.26 -11.07
C GLU A 8 -16.25 -9.07 -12.53
N LEU A 9 -15.40 -9.98 -13.02
CA LEU A 9 -14.96 -10.07 -14.41
C LEU A 9 -15.92 -10.89 -15.31
N SER A 10 -17.19 -11.06 -14.92
CA SER A 10 -18.20 -11.86 -15.64
C SER A 10 -18.58 -11.29 -17.02
N GLY A 11 -18.40 -9.97 -17.23
CA GLY A 11 -18.77 -9.28 -18.48
C GLY A 11 -17.66 -9.04 -19.50
N VAL A 12 -16.42 -9.47 -19.24
CA VAL A 12 -15.28 -9.31 -20.17
C VAL A 12 -15.02 -10.60 -20.94
N SER A 13 -14.72 -10.50 -22.23
CA SER A 13 -14.33 -11.63 -23.08
C SER A 13 -13.28 -12.49 -22.38
N GLY A 14 -13.43 -13.82 -22.44
CA GLY A 14 -12.59 -14.76 -21.68
C GLY A 14 -11.09 -14.52 -21.86
N LEU A 15 -10.66 -14.14 -23.07
CA LEU A 15 -9.26 -13.83 -23.38
C LEU A 15 -8.73 -12.59 -22.62
N ILE A 16 -9.53 -11.54 -22.53
CA ILE A 16 -9.17 -10.30 -21.83
C ILE A 16 -9.14 -10.54 -20.33
N LYS A 17 -10.10 -11.32 -19.82
CA LYS A 17 -10.12 -11.77 -18.43
C LYS A 17 -8.86 -12.56 -18.08
N ASP A 18 -8.48 -13.54 -18.90
CA ASP A 18 -7.30 -14.37 -18.67
C ASP A 18 -6.00 -13.55 -18.74
N THR A 19 -5.92 -12.61 -19.69
CA THR A 19 -4.77 -11.71 -19.83
C THR A 19 -4.64 -10.76 -18.64
N THR A 20 -5.76 -10.20 -18.17
CA THR A 20 -5.80 -9.31 -17.00
C THR A 20 -5.33 -10.04 -15.75
N LEU A 21 -5.82 -11.27 -15.53
CA LEU A 21 -5.41 -12.10 -14.40
C LEU A 21 -3.92 -12.52 -14.48
N PHE A 22 -3.42 -12.83 -15.68
CA PHE A 22 -2.02 -13.15 -15.90
C PHE A 22 -1.10 -11.96 -15.57
N LEU A 23 -1.46 -10.75 -16.02
CA LEU A 23 -0.71 -9.54 -15.71
C LEU A 23 -0.69 -9.28 -14.20
N MET A 24 -1.79 -9.48 -13.49
CA MET A 24 -1.83 -9.36 -12.03
C MET A 24 -1.00 -10.41 -11.28
N ASP A 25 -0.87 -11.62 -11.81
CA ASP A 25 -0.05 -12.69 -11.20
C ASP A 25 1.45 -12.46 -11.41
N LYS A 26 1.82 -11.82 -12.52
CA LYS A 26 3.21 -11.61 -12.94
C LYS A 26 3.77 -10.23 -12.59
N LEU A 27 2.93 -9.22 -12.49
CA LEU A 27 3.32 -7.84 -12.20
C LEU A 27 2.91 -7.45 -10.79
N ILE A 28 3.67 -6.50 -10.25
CA ILE A 28 3.39 -5.89 -8.96
C ILE A 28 2.12 -5.01 -9.11
N PRO A 29 1.20 -4.96 -8.13
CA PRO A 29 -0.04 -4.17 -8.21
C PRO A 29 0.18 -2.71 -8.62
N GLU A 30 1.28 -2.12 -8.17
CA GLU A 30 1.72 -0.77 -8.51
C GLU A 30 2.06 -0.64 -10.01
N ASP A 31 2.70 -1.65 -10.61
CA ASP A 31 3.03 -1.66 -12.05
C ASP A 31 1.76 -1.84 -12.90
N VAL A 32 0.80 -2.65 -12.43
CA VAL A 32 -0.51 -2.82 -13.06
C VAL A 32 -1.33 -1.53 -13.01
N GLN A 33 -1.29 -0.83 -11.87
CA GLN A 33 -1.92 0.48 -11.72
C GLN A 33 -1.27 1.51 -12.66
N TYR A 34 0.07 1.55 -12.72
CA TYR A 34 0.82 2.43 -13.61
C TYR A 34 0.45 2.19 -15.07
N LEU A 35 0.39 0.92 -15.50
CA LEU A 35 -0.04 0.53 -16.84
C LEU A 35 -1.51 0.93 -17.13
N ALA A 36 -2.38 0.87 -16.12
CA ALA A 36 -3.78 1.24 -16.26
C ALA A 36 -4.00 2.76 -16.35
N THR A 37 -3.19 3.57 -15.64
CA THR A 37 -3.39 5.02 -15.52
C THR A 37 -2.53 5.85 -16.46
N GLU A 38 -1.29 5.46 -16.72
CA GLU A 38 -0.35 6.24 -17.52
C GLU A 38 -0.49 5.92 -19.01
N ASP A 39 -0.81 6.94 -19.80
CA ASP A 39 -0.94 6.80 -21.26
C ASP A 39 0.39 6.38 -21.91
N GLU A 40 1.52 6.92 -21.45
CA GLU A 40 2.83 6.61 -22.02
C GLU A 40 3.21 5.14 -21.84
N ALA A 41 2.98 4.57 -20.65
CA ALA A 41 3.22 3.16 -20.36
C ALA A 41 2.27 2.26 -21.17
N TRP A 42 1.02 2.70 -21.31
CA TRP A 42 0.01 2.00 -22.10
C TRP A 42 0.38 1.95 -23.58
N GLU A 43 0.84 3.05 -24.17
CA GLU A 43 1.25 3.10 -25.58
C GLU A 43 2.49 2.23 -25.85
N VAL A 44 3.47 2.18 -24.94
CA VAL A 44 4.63 1.28 -25.06
C VAL A 44 4.19 -0.18 -25.01
N PHE A 45 3.27 -0.52 -24.10
CA PHE A 45 2.67 -1.86 -24.04
C PHE A 45 1.92 -2.20 -25.33
N LEU A 46 1.10 -1.28 -25.84
CA LEU A 46 0.38 -1.49 -27.10
C LEU A 46 1.31 -1.62 -28.30
N ALA A 47 2.44 -0.93 -28.34
CA ALA A 47 3.41 -1.06 -29.42
C ALA A 47 4.06 -2.45 -29.47
N GLU A 48 4.23 -3.10 -28.31
CA GLU A 48 4.78 -4.46 -28.21
C GLU A 48 3.71 -5.54 -28.42
N THR A 49 2.45 -5.22 -28.11
CA THR A 49 1.34 -6.16 -28.26
C THR A 49 0.65 -5.99 -29.61
N ASN A 50 0.48 -7.05 -30.39
CA ASN A 50 -0.30 -7.00 -31.64
C ASN A 50 -1.83 -6.96 -31.39
N LEU A 51 -2.28 -6.25 -30.35
CA LEU A 51 -3.70 -6.12 -30.02
C LEU A 51 -4.40 -5.17 -30.97
N SER A 52 -5.66 -5.47 -31.30
CA SER A 52 -6.51 -4.48 -31.95
C SER A 52 -6.84 -3.33 -30.98
N ARG A 53 -7.23 -2.18 -31.52
CA ARG A 53 -7.64 -1.02 -30.71
C ARG A 53 -8.81 -1.36 -29.77
N GLU A 54 -9.74 -2.20 -30.22
CA GLU A 54 -10.91 -2.61 -29.45
C GLU A 54 -10.50 -3.51 -28.27
N GLU A 55 -9.66 -4.53 -28.51
CA GLU A 55 -9.15 -5.41 -27.46
C GLU A 55 -8.26 -4.66 -26.45
N ALA A 56 -7.47 -3.71 -26.94
CA ALA A 56 -6.67 -2.81 -26.12
C ALA A 56 -7.55 -1.97 -25.18
N ASP A 57 -8.57 -1.30 -25.73
CA ASP A 57 -9.46 -0.46 -24.93
C ASP A 57 -10.22 -1.28 -23.88
N GLU A 58 -10.69 -2.48 -24.25
CA GLU A 58 -11.35 -3.40 -23.31
C GLU A 58 -10.39 -3.88 -22.20
N LEU A 59 -9.15 -4.23 -22.55
CA LEU A 59 -8.12 -4.62 -21.58
C LEU A 59 -7.79 -3.46 -20.62
N ARG A 60 -7.63 -2.24 -21.14
CA ARG A 60 -7.34 -1.07 -20.30
C ARG A 60 -8.48 -0.78 -19.33
N GLN A 61 -9.73 -0.93 -19.78
CA GLN A 61 -10.89 -0.79 -18.92
C GLN A 61 -10.97 -1.89 -17.87
N ALA A 62 -10.65 -3.14 -18.24
CA ALA A 62 -10.61 -4.26 -17.31
C ALA A 62 -9.57 -4.04 -16.21
N LEU A 63 -8.36 -3.59 -16.58
CA LEU A 63 -7.29 -3.24 -15.63
C LEU A 63 -7.73 -2.12 -14.68
N LYS A 64 -8.30 -1.02 -15.20
CA LYS A 64 -8.80 0.10 -14.37
C LYS A 64 -9.86 -0.35 -13.38
N LYS A 65 -10.82 -1.18 -13.80
CA LYS A 65 -11.87 -1.72 -12.93
C LYS A 65 -11.26 -2.60 -11.83
N LEU A 66 -10.32 -3.45 -12.19
CA LEU A 66 -9.68 -4.37 -11.25
C LEU A 66 -8.82 -3.64 -10.22
N THR A 67 -8.05 -2.62 -10.62
CA THR A 67 -7.32 -1.74 -9.70
C THR A 67 -8.26 -1.04 -8.72
N ALA A 68 -9.43 -0.56 -9.20
CA ALA A 68 -10.42 0.06 -8.33
C ALA A 68 -11.01 -0.93 -7.31
N VAL A 69 -11.31 -2.16 -7.73
CA VAL A 69 -11.80 -3.23 -6.83
C VAL A 69 -10.74 -3.54 -5.76
N MET A 70 -9.48 -3.72 -6.15
CA MET A 70 -8.40 -4.01 -5.20
C MET A 70 -8.19 -2.90 -4.19
N ALA A 71 -8.27 -1.63 -4.60
CA ALA A 71 -8.18 -0.50 -3.68
C ALA A 71 -9.31 -0.50 -2.64
N VAL A 72 -10.50 -0.98 -3.01
CA VAL A 72 -11.63 -1.17 -2.08
C VAL A 72 -11.38 -2.35 -1.16
N GLU A 73 -10.97 -3.50 -1.68
CA GLU A 73 -10.69 -4.70 -0.88
C GLU A 73 -9.55 -4.47 0.13
N GLU A 74 -8.48 -3.80 -0.28
CA GLU A 74 -7.37 -3.45 0.61
C GLU A 74 -7.84 -2.53 1.74
N LYS A 75 -8.66 -1.52 1.40
CA LYS A 75 -9.27 -0.63 2.39
C LYS A 75 -10.18 -1.39 3.36
N GLU A 76 -11.01 -2.30 2.86
CA GLU A 76 -11.90 -3.11 3.69
C GLU A 76 -11.12 -4.07 4.60
N LYS A 77 -10.09 -4.72 4.07
CA LYS A 77 -9.18 -5.57 4.85
C LYS A 77 -8.50 -4.76 5.95
N PHE A 78 -7.95 -3.59 5.62
CA PHE A 78 -7.36 -2.68 6.60
C PHE A 78 -8.36 -2.25 7.67
N GLN A 79 -9.60 -1.97 7.30
CA GLN A 79 -10.66 -1.66 8.26
C GLN A 79 -10.98 -2.84 9.18
N LYS A 80 -11.06 -4.07 8.65
CA LYS A 80 -11.27 -5.30 9.44
C LYS A 80 -10.12 -5.52 10.42
N ASP A 81 -8.87 -5.44 9.94
CA ASP A 81 -7.68 -5.58 10.77
C ASP A 81 -7.67 -4.53 11.90
N LEU A 82 -8.01 -3.27 11.60
CA LEU A 82 -8.12 -2.22 12.61
C LEU A 82 -9.21 -2.51 13.65
N GLN A 83 -10.35 -3.08 13.22
CA GLN A 83 -11.40 -3.49 14.15
C GLN A 83 -10.97 -4.64 15.04
N GLU A 84 -10.22 -5.61 14.52
CA GLU A 84 -9.66 -6.70 15.31
C GLU A 84 -8.65 -6.21 16.34
N VAL A 85 -7.74 -5.31 15.94
CA VAL A 85 -6.81 -4.66 16.87
C VAL A 85 -7.58 -3.90 17.95
N LYS A 86 -8.63 -3.16 17.58
CA LYS A 86 -9.47 -2.45 18.55
C LYS A 86 -10.17 -3.41 19.52
N ARG A 87 -10.66 -4.55 19.02
CA ARG A 87 -11.28 -5.61 19.83
C ARG A 87 -10.27 -6.21 20.80
N PHE A 88 -9.09 -6.59 20.32
CA PHE A 88 -7.98 -7.09 21.13
C PHE A 88 -7.67 -6.16 22.31
N TRP A 89 -7.58 -4.86 22.05
CA TRP A 89 -7.34 -3.87 23.10
C TRP A 89 -8.46 -3.72 24.12
N ASN A 90 -9.71 -3.96 23.72
CA ASN A 90 -10.86 -3.94 24.61
C ASN A 90 -10.96 -5.20 25.46
N GLU A 91 -10.59 -6.36 24.91
CA GLU A 91 -10.60 -7.65 25.60
C GLU A 91 -9.44 -7.77 26.59
N LEU A 92 -8.31 -7.13 26.31
CA LEU A 92 -7.10 -7.17 27.13
C LEU A 92 -6.68 -5.77 27.62
N PRO A 93 -7.52 -5.09 28.43
CA PRO A 93 -7.28 -3.71 28.83
C PRO A 93 -6.04 -3.55 29.72
N GLN A 94 -5.64 -4.59 30.46
CA GLN A 94 -4.43 -4.56 31.28
C GLN A 94 -3.17 -4.55 30.40
N VAL A 95 -3.11 -5.43 29.40
CA VAL A 95 -2.00 -5.49 28.42
C VAL A 95 -1.88 -4.17 27.68
N LYS A 96 -3.01 -3.57 27.28
CA LYS A 96 -3.06 -2.24 26.68
C LYS A 96 -2.36 -1.19 27.54
N ARG A 97 -2.76 -1.07 28.82
CA ARG A 97 -2.18 -0.08 29.74
C ARG A 97 -0.69 -0.29 29.96
N ASP A 98 -0.26 -1.53 30.09
CA ASP A 98 1.16 -1.85 30.28
C ASP A 98 2.00 -1.44 29.07
N ILE A 99 1.48 -1.65 27.85
CA ILE A 99 2.13 -1.25 26.61
C ILE A 99 2.15 0.28 26.49
N GLU A 100 1.04 0.96 26.73
CA GLU A 100 0.96 2.43 26.73
C GLU A 100 1.96 3.05 27.73
N GLN A 101 2.08 2.47 28.93
CA GLN A 101 3.04 2.93 29.92
C GLN A 101 4.49 2.75 29.45
N ARG A 102 4.81 1.62 28.81
CA ARG A 102 6.16 1.35 28.28
C ARG A 102 6.50 2.28 27.14
N ILE A 103 5.56 2.54 26.23
CA ILE A 103 5.72 3.51 25.14
C ILE A 103 5.98 4.91 25.73
N GLY A 104 5.21 5.33 26.73
CA GLY A 104 5.42 6.62 27.39
C GLY A 104 6.82 6.77 28.00
N LYS A 105 7.34 5.72 28.65
CA LYS A 105 8.72 5.71 29.18
C LYS A 105 9.76 5.82 28.06
N LEU A 106 9.58 5.12 26.95
CA LEU A 106 10.48 5.20 25.79
C LEU A 106 10.47 6.59 25.16
N CYS A 107 9.29 7.21 25.01
CA CYS A 107 9.18 8.58 24.51
C CYS A 107 9.89 9.59 25.42
N ALA A 108 9.73 9.47 26.74
CA ALA A 108 10.42 10.35 27.70
C ALA A 108 11.95 10.21 27.62
N LEU A 109 12.45 8.97 27.51
CA LEU A 109 13.88 8.72 27.31
C LEU A 109 14.39 9.28 25.99
N ALA A 110 13.64 9.13 24.90
CA ALA A 110 14.00 9.70 23.61
C ALA A 110 14.06 11.24 23.66
N GLU A 111 13.13 11.88 24.36
CA GLU A 111 13.13 13.32 24.58
C GLU A 111 14.33 13.79 25.41
N GLU A 112 14.70 13.04 26.44
CA GLU A 112 15.89 13.30 27.26
C GLU A 112 17.18 13.19 26.44
N VAL A 113 17.29 12.16 25.61
CA VAL A 113 18.43 11.96 24.69
C VAL A 113 18.49 13.08 23.65
N ASP A 114 17.37 13.49 23.05
CA ASP A 114 17.32 14.62 22.11
C ASP A 114 17.80 15.93 22.76
N LYS A 115 17.33 16.21 23.99
CA LYS A 115 17.76 17.37 24.79
C LYS A 115 19.26 17.34 25.08
N MET A 116 19.79 16.19 25.50
CA MET A 116 21.22 16.04 25.76
C MET A 116 22.06 16.25 24.50
N HIS A 117 21.63 15.72 23.35
CA HIS A 117 22.34 15.90 22.09
C HIS A 117 22.38 17.37 21.66
N ARG A 118 21.26 18.09 21.78
CA ARG A 118 21.19 19.54 21.53
C ARG A 118 22.07 20.34 22.50
N GLY A 119 22.06 19.99 23.78
CA GLY A 119 22.87 20.63 24.82
C GLY A 119 24.37 20.41 24.65
N CYS A 120 24.80 19.19 24.31
CA CYS A 120 26.19 18.84 24.07
C CYS A 120 26.76 19.57 22.84
N THR A 121 25.95 19.73 21.79
CA THR A 121 26.33 20.52 20.60
C THR A 121 26.57 22.00 20.94
N SER A 122 25.85 22.56 21.92
CA SER A 122 26.06 23.94 22.36
C SER A 122 27.31 24.13 23.24
N SER A 123 27.73 23.11 23.99
CA SER A 123 28.84 23.22 24.95
C SER A 123 30.21 22.90 24.36
N ASN A 124 30.28 22.25 23.20
CA ASN A 124 31.54 21.89 22.53
C ASN A 124 32.09 22.95 21.55
N MET A 125 31.50 24.16 21.46
CA MET A 125 31.99 25.24 20.58
C MET A 125 32.91 26.27 21.25
N VAL A 126 33.33 26.07 22.51
CA VAL A 126 34.28 26.96 23.20
C VAL A 126 35.40 26.14 23.83
N ALA A 127 36.20 25.50 22.98
CA ALA A 127 37.52 24.99 23.33
C ALA A 127 38.33 24.84 22.04
N ASP A 128 38.85 25.95 21.53
CA ASP A 128 40.15 26.06 20.82
C ASP A 128 40.27 27.44 20.16
N SER A 129 40.68 28.41 20.96
CA SER A 129 41.41 29.60 20.47
C SER A 129 42.23 30.14 21.62
N THR A 130 43.45 29.62 21.74
CA THR A 130 44.60 30.33 22.33
C THR A 130 45.83 29.91 21.56
#